data_AF-A0AAQ4NRM2-F1
#
_entry.id   AF-A0AAQ4NRM2-F1
#
_cell.length_a   1.000
_cell.length_b   1.000
_cell.length_c   1.000
_cell.angle_alpha   90.00
_cell.angle_beta   90.00
_cell.angle_gamma   90.00
#
_symmetry.space_group_name_H-M   'P 1'
#
loop_
_entity.id
_entity.type
_entity.pdbx_description
1 polymer ?
#
loop_
_entity_poly.entity_id
_entity_poly.type
_entity_poly.pdbx_seq_one_letter_code
_entity_poly.pdbx_strand_id
1 'polypeptide(L)'
;MNSTCVQEVISPCCLVRRSINTVVQLLKRVLAHKNMDMATVNALPYEDFVNLLGNVVEKCPIITAAVWSGRPFLNFAALEAAISEFIDALPESGKEGVLRCHPDLAGRDLRGGTLTRESREEQTGAGMDALTSAEASRVTRLNEEYKERFGFPFIICARLSDKATVLRQLSERRRNERAVERARAVEEVKKICRLRLQALVRDDAQNKL
;
A
#
# COMPACT_ATOMS: atom_id res chain seq x y z
N MET A 1 -44.36 -52.85 9.96
CA MET A 1 -44.18 -53.01 8.51
C MET A 1 -43.80 -51.66 7.92
N ASN A 2 -42.71 -51.67 7.18
CA ASN A 2 -41.90 -50.59 6.59
C ASN A 2 -42.66 -49.43 5.91
N SER A 3 -42.10 -48.22 5.97
CA SER A 3 -41.46 -47.62 4.77
C SER A 3 -40.71 -46.29 5.06
N THR A 4 -39.39 -46.41 5.02
CA THR A 4 -38.41 -45.56 4.31
C THR A 4 -38.40 -44.04 4.49
N CYS A 5 -37.48 -43.62 5.38
CA CYS A 5 -36.78 -42.35 5.35
C CYS A 5 -35.93 -42.24 4.06
N VAL A 6 -36.24 -41.28 3.19
CA VAL A 6 -35.42 -40.96 2.03
C VAL A 6 -34.23 -40.12 2.52
N GLN A 7 -33.07 -40.74 2.74
CA GLN A 7 -31.82 -40.02 2.90
C GLN A 7 -31.40 -39.47 1.54
N GLU A 8 -31.43 -38.14 1.38
CA GLU A 8 -30.78 -37.46 0.27
C GLU A 8 -29.27 -37.75 0.31
N VAL A 9 -28.83 -38.66 -0.55
CA VAL A 9 -27.41 -38.93 -0.78
C VAL A 9 -26.82 -37.74 -1.54
N ILE A 10 -26.20 -36.81 -0.82
CA ILE A 10 -25.39 -35.75 -1.42
C ILE A 10 -24.20 -36.42 -2.11
N SER A 11 -24.25 -36.50 -3.45
CA SER A 11 -23.16 -37.04 -4.26
C SER A 11 -21.84 -36.31 -3.96
N PRO A 12 -20.70 -37.01 -3.82
CA PRO A 12 -19.38 -36.40 -3.63
C PRO A 12 -19.04 -35.33 -4.68
N CYS A 13 -19.63 -35.45 -5.88
CA CYS A 13 -19.48 -34.50 -6.98
C CYS A 13 -20.10 -33.11 -6.67
N CYS A 14 -21.17 -33.04 -5.87
CA CYS A 14 -21.84 -31.79 -5.50
C CYS A 14 -21.06 -30.97 -4.45
N LEU A 15 -20.40 -31.65 -3.50
CA LEU A 15 -19.54 -31.03 -2.49
C LEU A 15 -18.28 -30.42 -3.10
N VAL A 16 -17.64 -31.14 -4.04
CA VAL A 16 -16.49 -30.64 -4.81
C VAL A 16 -16.89 -29.43 -5.68
N ARG A 17 -18.06 -29.46 -6.31
CA ARG A 17 -18.58 -28.31 -7.10
C ARG A 17 -18.82 -27.06 -6.24
N ARG A 18 -19.39 -27.18 -5.03
CA ARG A 18 -19.60 -26.04 -4.12
C ARG A 18 -18.28 -25.44 -3.62
N SER A 19 -17.29 -26.29 -3.32
CA SER A 19 -15.95 -25.85 -2.89
C SER A 19 -15.19 -25.13 -4.01
N ILE A 20 -15.22 -25.68 -5.23
CA ILE A 20 -14.63 -25.03 -6.42
C ILE A 20 -15.31 -23.70 -6.73
N ASN A 21 -16.64 -23.61 -6.61
CA ASN A 21 -17.35 -22.34 -6.88
C ASN A 21 -17.00 -21.26 -5.86
N THR A 22 -16.76 -21.64 -4.60
CA THR A 22 -16.31 -20.72 -3.54
C THR A 22 -14.89 -20.25 -3.79
N VAL A 23 -13.97 -21.14 -4.15
CA VAL A 23 -12.58 -20.79 -4.51
C VAL A 23 -12.52 -19.96 -5.79
N VAL A 24 -13.36 -20.25 -6.80
CA VAL A 24 -13.46 -19.45 -8.03
C VAL A 24 -14.10 -18.09 -7.76
N GLN A 25 -15.09 -17.98 -6.87
CA GLN A 25 -15.64 -16.69 -6.44
C GLN A 25 -14.64 -15.88 -5.61
N LEU A 26 -13.86 -16.54 -4.75
CA LEU A 26 -12.79 -15.92 -3.98
C LEU A 26 -11.65 -15.44 -4.90
N LEU A 27 -11.24 -16.27 -5.86
CA LEU A 27 -10.26 -15.90 -6.89
C LEU A 27 -10.80 -14.80 -7.81
N LYS A 28 -12.08 -14.83 -8.20
CA LYS A 28 -12.72 -13.74 -8.95
C LYS A 28 -12.77 -12.45 -8.14
N ARG A 29 -13.03 -12.49 -6.83
CA ARG A 29 -12.93 -11.32 -5.94
C ARG A 29 -11.48 -10.81 -5.89
N VAL A 30 -10.53 -11.67 -5.56
CA VAL A 30 -9.09 -11.36 -5.50
C VAL A 30 -8.54 -10.81 -6.83
N LEU A 31 -8.98 -11.34 -7.98
CA LEU A 31 -8.60 -10.87 -9.32
C LEU A 31 -9.38 -9.64 -9.78
N ALA A 32 -10.61 -9.42 -9.30
CA ALA A 32 -11.43 -8.25 -9.62
C ALA A 32 -10.96 -6.96 -8.91
N HIS A 33 -10.06 -7.07 -7.93
CA HIS A 33 -9.54 -5.92 -7.17
C HIS A 33 -8.35 -5.22 -7.82
N LYS A 34 -7.86 -5.71 -8.97
CA LYS A 34 -6.93 -4.97 -9.81
C LYS A 34 -7.71 -4.31 -10.94
N ASN A 35 -7.52 -3.00 -11.11
CA ASN A 35 -8.07 -2.22 -12.22
C ASN A 35 -9.59 -1.94 -12.13
N MET A 36 -10.10 -1.62 -10.93
CA MET A 36 -11.47 -1.15 -10.70
C MET A 36 -11.71 0.19 -11.41
N ASP A 37 -12.87 0.36 -12.04
CA ASP A 37 -13.28 1.68 -12.53
C ASP A 37 -13.84 2.55 -11.38
N MET A 38 -13.95 3.86 -11.63
CA MET A 38 -14.41 4.79 -10.60
C MET A 38 -15.88 4.60 -10.21
N ALA A 39 -16.72 4.07 -11.11
CA ALA A 39 -18.09 3.71 -10.78
C ALA A 39 -18.13 2.59 -9.72
N THR A 40 -17.28 1.57 -9.89
CA THR A 40 -17.11 0.47 -8.93
C THR A 40 -16.60 1.01 -7.60
N VAL A 41 -15.54 1.82 -7.60
CA VAL A 41 -15.00 2.45 -6.38
C VAL A 41 -16.07 3.26 -5.64
N ASN A 42 -16.87 4.04 -6.37
CA ASN A 42 -17.94 4.84 -5.80
C ASN A 42 -19.11 4.01 -5.25
N ALA A 43 -19.29 2.77 -5.69
CA ALA A 43 -20.32 1.87 -5.19
C ALA A 43 -19.89 1.01 -3.99
N LEU A 44 -18.60 0.99 -3.63
CA LEU A 44 -18.09 0.16 -2.54
C LEU A 44 -18.70 0.55 -1.18
N PRO A 45 -19.25 -0.42 -0.43
CA PRO A 45 -19.52 -0.25 1.00
C PRO A 45 -18.27 0.17 1.76
N TYR A 46 -18.45 0.85 2.90
CA TYR A 46 -17.34 1.35 3.72
C TYR A 46 -16.29 0.27 4.03
N GLU A 47 -16.74 -0.90 4.49
CA GLU A 47 -15.84 -2.00 4.84
C GLU A 47 -15.01 -2.48 3.64
N ASP A 48 -15.63 -2.67 2.48
CA ASP A 48 -14.93 -3.10 1.27
C ASP A 48 -13.96 -2.03 0.77
N PHE A 49 -14.33 -0.75 0.83
CA PHE A 49 -13.44 0.34 0.44
C PHE A 49 -12.19 0.40 1.32
N VAL A 50 -12.35 0.28 2.63
CA VAL A 50 -11.22 0.26 3.58
C VAL A 50 -10.40 -1.01 3.43
N ASN A 51 -11.02 -2.17 3.21
CA ASN A 51 -10.31 -3.43 3.00
C ASN A 51 -9.44 -3.40 1.72
N LEU A 52 -9.93 -2.77 0.66
CA LEU A 52 -9.25 -2.74 -0.64
C LEU A 52 -8.22 -1.64 -0.75
N LEU A 53 -8.53 -0.43 -0.25
CA LEU A 53 -7.68 0.74 -0.38
C LEU A 53 -6.92 1.06 0.92
N GLY A 54 -7.17 0.34 2.02
CA GLY A 54 -6.63 0.64 3.36
C GLY A 54 -5.12 0.67 3.50
N ASN A 55 -4.38 0.07 2.56
CA ASN A 55 -2.92 0.08 2.56
C ASN A 55 -2.30 0.92 1.42
N VAL A 56 -3.07 1.80 0.77
CA VAL A 56 -2.49 2.75 -0.21
C VAL A 56 -1.57 3.76 0.49
N VAL A 57 -1.83 4.07 1.75
CA VAL A 57 -0.86 4.68 2.67
C VAL A 57 -0.48 3.62 3.70
N GLU A 58 0.81 3.30 3.78
CA GLU A 58 1.32 2.16 4.55
C GLU A 58 0.79 2.14 5.99
N LYS A 59 0.09 1.05 6.34
CA LYS A 59 -0.50 0.79 7.67
C LYS A 59 -1.39 1.93 8.20
N CYS A 60 -1.95 2.76 7.31
CA CYS A 60 -2.80 3.90 7.67
C CYS A 60 -4.21 3.80 7.07
N PRO A 61 -5.00 2.75 7.39
CA PRO A 61 -6.35 2.58 6.84
C PRO A 61 -7.32 3.70 7.25
N ILE A 62 -7.00 4.44 8.32
CA ILE A 62 -7.79 5.59 8.77
C ILE A 62 -7.91 6.68 7.71
N ILE A 63 -6.89 6.83 6.85
CA ILE A 63 -6.89 7.86 5.79
C ILE A 63 -7.95 7.54 4.75
N THR A 64 -7.99 6.30 4.25
CA THR A 64 -9.00 5.89 3.27
C THR A 64 -10.38 5.77 3.91
N ALA A 65 -10.47 5.36 5.17
CA ALA A 65 -11.71 5.37 5.94
C ALA A 65 -12.33 6.77 6.01
N ALA A 66 -11.52 7.81 6.28
CA ALA A 66 -11.99 9.19 6.30
C ALA A 66 -12.41 9.66 4.90
N VAL A 67 -11.56 9.43 3.90
CA VAL A 67 -11.79 9.83 2.50
C VAL A 67 -13.06 9.20 1.91
N TRP A 68 -13.46 8.00 2.34
CA TRP A 68 -14.69 7.34 1.88
C TRP A 68 -15.95 8.22 1.99
N SER A 69 -15.99 9.14 2.97
CA SER A 69 -17.11 10.07 3.18
C SER A 69 -17.22 11.15 2.10
N GLY A 70 -16.17 11.38 1.32
CA GLY A 70 -16.11 12.37 0.23
C GLY A 70 -16.61 11.86 -1.13
N ARG A 71 -17.11 10.61 -1.19
CA ARG A 71 -17.70 10.06 -2.41
C ARG A 71 -19.02 10.76 -2.78
N PRO A 72 -19.41 10.76 -4.07
CA PRO A 72 -18.71 10.12 -5.19
C PRO A 72 -17.51 10.94 -5.68
N PHE A 73 -16.42 10.26 -6.02
CA PHE A 73 -15.27 10.87 -6.69
C PHE A 73 -15.49 10.91 -8.20
N LEU A 74 -15.14 12.04 -8.83
CA LEU A 74 -15.31 12.22 -10.27
C LEU A 74 -14.44 11.28 -11.11
N ASN A 75 -13.18 11.12 -10.72
CA ASN A 75 -12.17 10.35 -11.45
C ASN A 75 -11.04 9.92 -10.50
N PHE A 76 -10.03 9.21 -11.02
CA PHE A 76 -8.84 8.81 -10.28
C PHE A 76 -8.15 9.99 -9.58
N ALA A 77 -7.96 11.10 -10.28
CA ALA A 77 -7.28 12.28 -9.74
C ALA A 77 -8.06 12.90 -8.56
N ALA A 78 -9.39 12.86 -8.58
CA ALA A 78 -10.21 13.32 -7.46
C ALA A 78 -10.06 12.44 -6.21
N LEU A 79 -9.96 11.12 -6.37
CA LEU A 79 -9.69 10.20 -5.25
C LEU A 79 -8.28 10.43 -4.67
N GLU A 80 -7.27 10.56 -5.54
CA GLU A 80 -5.89 10.86 -5.14
C GLU A 80 -5.79 12.21 -4.42
N ALA A 81 -6.45 13.25 -4.96
CA ALA A 81 -6.50 14.57 -4.35
C ALA A 81 -7.13 14.53 -2.96
N ALA A 82 -8.25 13.83 -2.79
CA ALA A 82 -8.90 13.69 -1.49
C ALA A 82 -7.98 13.05 -0.44
N ILE A 83 -7.18 12.05 -0.82
CA ILE A 83 -6.16 11.45 0.07
C ILE A 83 -5.03 12.43 0.37
N SER A 84 -4.51 13.14 -0.65
CA SER A 84 -3.47 14.15 -0.45
C SER A 84 -3.93 15.27 0.47
N GLU A 85 -5.12 15.82 0.25
CA GLU A 85 -5.72 16.89 1.05
C GLU A 85 -5.92 16.46 2.50
N PHE A 86 -6.36 15.21 2.73
CA PHE A 86 -6.46 14.67 4.09
C PHE A 86 -5.10 14.65 4.80
N ILE A 87 -4.05 14.17 4.13
CA ILE A 87 -2.68 14.14 4.67
C ILE A 87 -2.16 15.57 4.91
N ASP A 88 -2.43 16.50 4.00
CA ASP A 88 -1.99 17.89 4.10
C ASP A 88 -2.67 18.65 5.24
N ALA A 89 -3.93 18.33 5.52
CA ALA A 89 -4.69 18.89 6.63
C ALA A 89 -4.26 18.35 8.00
N LEU A 90 -3.51 17.23 8.07
CA LEU A 90 -3.02 16.72 9.35
C LEU A 90 -2.06 17.74 10.02
N PRO A 91 -2.11 17.85 11.36
CA PRO A 91 -1.08 18.56 12.10
C PRO A 91 0.28 17.89 11.86
N GLU A 92 1.37 18.60 12.15
CA GLU A 92 2.73 18.09 11.92
C GLU A 92 2.97 16.73 12.58
N SER A 93 2.47 16.54 13.80
CA SER A 93 2.55 15.27 14.54
C SER A 93 1.78 14.14 13.84
N GLY A 94 0.64 14.45 13.20
CA GLY A 94 -0.13 13.50 12.41
C GLY A 94 0.63 13.08 11.14
N LYS A 95 1.22 14.05 10.43
CA LYS A 95 2.11 13.78 9.28
C LYS A 95 3.27 12.87 9.69
N GLU A 96 3.98 13.21 10.77
CA GLU A 96 5.06 12.36 11.28
C GLU A 96 4.57 10.98 11.75
N GLY A 97 3.34 10.87 12.27
CA GLY A 97 2.69 9.60 12.59
C GLY A 97 2.55 8.71 11.37
N VAL A 98 2.06 9.26 10.25
CA VAL A 98 1.99 8.55 8.96
C VAL A 98 3.38 8.10 8.50
N LEU A 99 4.39 8.97 8.62
CA LEU A 99 5.77 8.60 8.27
C LEU A 99 6.26 7.41 9.12
N ARG A 100 5.99 7.41 10.43
CA ARG A 100 6.41 6.32 11.35
C ARG A 100 5.73 4.98 11.09
N CYS A 101 4.61 4.95 10.38
CA CYS A 101 3.97 3.70 9.95
C CYS A 101 4.79 2.96 8.88
N HIS A 102 5.67 3.65 8.16
CA HIS A 102 6.46 3.06 7.09
C HIS A 102 7.64 2.22 7.63
N PRO A 103 7.91 1.04 7.07
CA PRO A 103 9.09 0.25 7.42
C PRO A 103 10.36 0.88 6.87
N ASP A 104 11.48 0.67 7.56
CA ASP A 104 12.80 1.07 7.05
C ASP A 104 13.13 0.33 5.74
N LEU A 105 13.76 1.04 4.79
CA LEU A 105 14.36 0.42 3.60
C LEU A 105 15.52 -0.50 3.99
N ALA A 106 15.51 -1.73 3.47
CA ALA A 106 16.46 -2.79 3.84
C ALA A 106 16.57 -3.01 5.36
N GLY A 107 15.48 -2.73 6.09
CA GLY A 107 15.41 -2.82 7.54
C GLY A 107 15.15 -4.23 8.06
N ARG A 108 14.78 -4.29 9.35
CA ARG A 108 14.42 -5.54 10.02
C ARG A 108 13.24 -6.25 9.36
N ASP A 109 12.22 -5.51 8.94
CA ASP A 109 11.02 -6.12 8.38
C ASP A 109 11.26 -6.78 7.02
N LEU A 110 12.16 -6.23 6.18
CA LEU A 110 12.57 -6.88 4.94
C LEU A 110 13.31 -8.19 5.25
N ARG A 111 14.30 -8.14 6.14
CA ARG A 111 15.11 -9.30 6.53
C ARG A 111 14.31 -10.39 7.24
N GLY A 112 13.34 -10.00 8.06
CA GLY A 112 12.42 -10.89 8.77
C GLY A 112 11.23 -11.36 7.94
N GLY A 113 11.05 -10.83 6.73
CA GLY A 113 9.92 -11.18 5.87
C GLY A 113 8.55 -10.72 6.39
N THR A 114 8.51 -9.69 7.22
CA THR A 114 7.30 -9.16 7.87
C THR A 114 6.73 -7.89 7.23
N LEU A 115 7.30 -7.46 6.09
CA LEU A 115 6.74 -6.36 5.30
C LEU A 115 5.31 -6.66 4.83
N THR A 116 4.51 -5.61 4.70
CA THR A 116 3.29 -5.67 3.89
C THR A 116 3.64 -6.08 2.46
N ARG A 117 2.65 -6.65 1.75
CA ARG A 117 2.84 -7.10 0.37
C ARG A 117 3.34 -5.97 -0.51
N GLU A 118 2.72 -4.79 -0.42
CA GLU A 118 3.08 -3.61 -1.20
C GLU A 118 4.51 -3.15 -0.89
N SER A 119 4.88 -3.03 0.39
CA SER A 119 6.25 -2.64 0.78
C SER A 119 7.31 -3.65 0.32
N ARG A 120 6.98 -4.95 0.33
CA ARG A 120 7.89 -5.99 -0.20
C ARG A 120 8.11 -5.82 -1.70
N GLU A 121 7.04 -5.70 -2.48
CA GLU A 121 7.11 -5.50 -3.93
C GLU A 121 7.91 -4.24 -4.28
N GLU A 122 7.69 -3.15 -3.54
CA GLU A 122 8.40 -1.87 -3.71
C GLU A 122 9.89 -1.97 -3.39
N GLN A 123 10.27 -2.62 -2.28
CA GLN A 123 11.66 -2.75 -1.88
C GLN A 123 12.45 -3.72 -2.78
N THR A 124 11.86 -4.86 -3.15
CA THR A 124 12.46 -5.79 -4.12
C THR A 124 12.61 -5.14 -5.49
N GLY A 125 11.61 -4.38 -5.96
CA GLY A 125 11.69 -3.66 -7.24
C GLY A 125 12.84 -2.63 -7.30
N ALA A 126 13.20 -2.04 -6.15
CA ALA A 126 14.34 -1.13 -6.04
C ALA A 126 15.69 -1.84 -5.79
N GLY A 127 15.71 -3.18 -5.68
CA GLY A 127 16.90 -3.99 -5.42
C GLY A 127 17.41 -3.90 -3.98
N MET A 128 16.54 -3.60 -3.01
CA MET A 128 16.90 -3.50 -1.59
C MET A 128 17.07 -4.87 -0.91
N ASP A 129 16.63 -5.94 -1.56
CA ASP A 129 16.86 -7.34 -1.18
C ASP A 129 18.16 -7.93 -1.74
N ALA A 130 18.80 -7.23 -2.70
CA ALA A 130 20.06 -7.63 -3.35
C ALA A 130 21.24 -6.71 -2.96
N LEU A 131 21.27 -6.26 -1.70
CA LEU A 131 22.39 -5.47 -1.16
C LEU A 131 23.57 -6.36 -0.81
N THR A 132 24.78 -5.91 -1.15
CA THR A 132 26.02 -6.47 -0.57
C THR A 132 26.07 -6.21 0.93
N SER A 133 26.87 -6.98 1.68
CA SER A 133 27.03 -6.78 3.13
C SER A 133 27.48 -5.37 3.50
N ALA A 134 28.33 -4.77 2.67
CA ALA A 134 28.79 -3.39 2.86
C ALA A 134 27.67 -2.37 2.62
N GLU A 135 26.87 -2.54 1.57
CA GLU A 135 25.70 -1.69 1.31
C GLU A 135 24.65 -1.83 2.42
N ALA A 136 24.34 -3.06 2.86
CA ALA A 136 23.37 -3.31 3.92
C ALA A 136 23.79 -2.68 5.26
N SER A 137 25.09 -2.75 5.60
CA SER A 137 25.66 -2.10 6.78
C SER A 137 25.57 -0.59 6.67
N ARG A 138 25.89 -0.03 5.49
CA ARG A 138 25.77 1.40 5.22
C ARG A 138 24.32 1.88 5.34
N VAL A 139 23.35 1.18 4.74
CA VAL A 139 21.93 1.54 4.83
C VAL A 139 21.44 1.48 6.27
N THR A 140 21.80 0.45 7.02
CA THR A 140 21.42 0.31 8.43
C THR A 140 21.89 1.51 9.24
N ARG A 141 23.19 1.84 9.16
CA ARG A 141 23.75 3.02 9.85
C ARG A 141 23.08 4.32 9.41
N LEU A 142 22.89 4.52 8.10
CA LEU A 142 22.27 5.74 7.58
C LEU A 142 20.80 5.89 8.04
N ASN A 143 20.04 4.80 8.13
CA ASN A 143 18.67 4.81 8.64
C ASN A 143 18.62 5.17 10.14
N GLU A 144 19.56 4.66 10.94
CA GLU A 144 19.67 5.01 12.36
C GLU A 144 19.95 6.50 12.54
N GLU A 145 20.97 7.02 11.86
CA GLU A 145 21.33 8.45 11.91
C GLU A 145 20.19 9.35 11.39
N TYR A 146 19.46 8.90 10.35
CA TYR A 146 18.30 9.63 9.84
C TYR A 146 17.17 9.69 10.88
N LYS A 147 16.84 8.56 11.51
CA LYS A 147 15.79 8.49 12.53
C LYS A 147 16.17 9.23 13.81
N GLU A 148 17.42 9.23 14.21
CA GLU A 148 17.89 10.02 15.35
C GLU A 148 17.68 11.52 15.10
N ARG A 149 18.00 12.00 13.88
CA ARG A 149 17.83 13.41 13.52
C ARG A 149 16.38 13.83 13.37
N PHE A 150 15.57 13.02 12.68
CA PHE A 150 14.22 13.42 12.25
C PHE A 150 13.09 12.75 13.03
N GLY A 151 13.35 11.71 13.82
CA GLY A 151 12.32 11.02 14.61
C GLY A 151 11.25 10.30 13.78
N PHE A 152 11.52 10.04 12.49
CA PHE A 152 10.70 9.25 11.56
C PHE A 152 11.62 8.56 10.54
N PRO A 153 11.20 7.45 9.91
CA PRO A 153 12.02 6.69 8.97
C PRO A 153 12.29 7.45 7.67
N PHE A 154 13.37 7.09 6.98
CA PHE A 154 13.63 7.60 5.64
C PHE A 154 12.63 6.99 4.65
N ILE A 155 11.89 7.87 3.96
CA ILE A 155 10.88 7.46 2.98
C ILE A 155 11.25 8.03 1.62
N ILE A 156 11.26 7.15 0.61
CA ILE A 156 11.40 7.48 -0.80
C ILE A 156 10.49 6.54 -1.60
N CYS A 157 9.94 7.01 -2.70
CA CYS A 157 9.18 6.17 -3.61
C CYS A 157 10.12 5.18 -4.32
N ALA A 158 10.25 3.98 -3.74
CA ALA A 158 11.18 2.94 -4.19
C ALA A 158 10.93 2.51 -5.65
N ARG A 159 9.66 2.46 -6.09
CA ARG A 159 9.29 2.15 -7.48
C ARG A 159 9.78 3.20 -8.51
N LEU A 160 10.17 4.39 -8.07
CA LEU A 160 10.71 5.46 -8.93
C LEU A 160 12.21 5.70 -8.67
N SER A 161 12.87 4.82 -7.92
CA SER A 161 14.26 4.99 -7.49
C SER A 161 15.02 3.69 -7.65
N ASP A 162 16.14 3.73 -8.37
CA ASP A 162 17.09 2.63 -8.34
C ASP A 162 17.90 2.63 -7.02
N LYS A 163 18.60 1.52 -6.76
CA LYS A 163 19.45 1.35 -5.58
C LYS A 163 20.42 2.52 -5.38
N ALA A 164 21.05 2.99 -6.45
CA ALA A 164 22.01 4.10 -6.40
C ALA A 164 21.33 5.41 -5.94
N THR A 165 20.14 5.70 -6.47
CA THR A 165 19.33 6.85 -6.09
C THR A 165 18.90 6.79 -4.64
N VAL A 166 18.45 5.62 -4.15
CA VAL A 166 18.09 5.44 -2.73
C VAL A 166 19.26 5.78 -1.81
N LEU A 167 20.45 5.19 -2.06
CA LEU A 167 21.64 5.42 -1.23
C LEU A 167 22.10 6.88 -1.25
N ARG A 168 22.06 7.50 -2.43
CA ARG A 168 22.42 8.92 -2.62
C ARG A 168 21.43 9.83 -1.87
N GLN A 169 20.13 9.65 -2.06
CA GLN A 169 19.09 10.44 -1.42
C GLN A 169 19.09 10.29 0.10
N LEU A 170 19.30 9.08 0.61
CA LEU A 170 19.44 8.83 2.05
C LEU A 170 20.66 9.57 2.63
N SER A 171 21.76 9.68 1.86
CA SER A 171 22.95 10.43 2.28
C SER A 171 22.74 11.95 2.22
N GLU A 172 22.12 12.46 1.15
CA GLU A 172 21.90 13.89 0.92
C GLU A 172 20.85 14.47 1.87
N ARG A 173 19.68 13.83 1.97
CA ARG A 173 18.50 14.34 2.70
C ARG A 173 18.72 14.44 4.20
N ARG A 174 19.67 13.69 4.75
CA ARG A 174 20.12 13.85 6.14
C ARG A 174 20.62 15.24 6.49
N ARG A 175 21.04 16.03 5.50
CA ARG A 175 21.53 17.39 5.71
C ARG A 175 20.41 18.44 5.71
N ASN A 176 19.19 18.04 5.36
CA ASN A 176 18.05 18.95 5.32
C ASN A 176 17.68 19.45 6.72
N GLU A 177 17.03 20.61 6.74
CA GLU A 177 16.27 21.07 7.89
C GLU A 177 15.05 20.16 8.13
N ARG A 178 14.66 19.99 9.40
CA ARG A 178 13.59 19.07 9.79
C ARG A 178 12.26 19.37 9.09
N ALA A 179 11.88 20.64 8.98
CA ALA A 179 10.64 21.05 8.34
C ALA A 179 10.63 20.72 6.83
N VAL A 180 11.74 21.03 6.14
CA VAL A 180 11.94 20.71 4.72
C VAL A 180 11.90 19.20 4.49
N GLU A 181 12.57 18.43 5.35
CA GLU A 181 12.63 16.99 5.20
C GLU A 181 11.29 16.31 5.45
N ARG A 182 10.53 16.78 6.45
CA ARG A 182 9.18 16.26 6.70
C ARG A 182 8.26 16.54 5.52
N ALA A 183 8.26 17.76 4.98
CA ALA A 183 7.48 18.10 3.79
C ALA A 183 7.86 17.19 2.61
N ARG A 184 9.16 17.00 2.38
CA ARG A 184 9.66 16.10 1.34
C ARG A 184 9.26 14.65 1.55
N ALA A 185 9.34 14.14 2.78
CA ALA A 185 8.95 12.77 3.09
C ALA A 185 7.44 12.54 2.88
N VAL A 186 6.60 13.52 3.20
CA VAL A 186 5.16 13.49 2.91
C VAL A 186 4.91 13.42 1.39
N GLU A 187 5.65 14.19 0.58
CA GLU A 187 5.54 14.10 -0.88
C GLU A 187 5.96 12.72 -1.42
N GLU A 188 6.97 12.07 -0.83
CA GLU A 188 7.32 10.69 -1.17
C GLU A 188 6.21 9.70 -0.79
N VAL A 189 5.53 9.89 0.35
CA VAL A 189 4.34 9.10 0.72
C VAL A 189 3.22 9.27 -0.31
N LYS A 190 2.95 10.49 -0.77
CA LYS A 190 1.92 10.74 -1.80
C LYS A 190 2.25 10.04 -3.12
N LYS A 191 3.53 10.02 -3.54
CA LYS A 191 3.98 9.26 -4.71
C LYS A 191 3.75 7.76 -4.54
N ILE A 192 4.10 7.20 -3.38
CA ILE A 192 3.83 5.78 -3.06
C ILE A 192 2.33 5.51 -3.13
N CYS A 193 1.52 6.36 -2.50
CA CYS A 193 0.06 6.26 -2.51
C CYS A 193 -0.52 6.26 -3.92
N ARG A 194 -0.09 7.18 -4.80
CA ARG A 194 -0.48 7.21 -6.21
C ARG A 194 -0.21 5.88 -6.89
N LEU A 195 1.02 5.37 -6.77
CA LEU A 195 1.44 4.15 -7.44
C LEU A 195 0.72 2.90 -6.91
N ARG A 196 0.35 2.88 -5.63
CA ARG A 196 -0.48 1.83 -5.03
C ARG A 196 -1.93 1.95 -5.51
N LEU A 197 -2.49 3.15 -5.59
CA LEU A 197 -3.82 3.39 -6.16
C LEU A 197 -3.89 2.95 -7.63
N GLN A 198 -2.91 3.30 -8.45
CA GLN A 198 -2.86 2.90 -9.88
C GLN A 198 -2.81 1.38 -10.07
N ALA A 199 -2.32 0.62 -9.09
CA ALA A 199 -2.34 -0.84 -9.14
C ALA A 199 -3.74 -1.44 -8.88
N LEU A 200 -4.66 -0.64 -8.32
CA LEU A 200 -5.99 -1.08 -7.87
C LEU A 200 -7.12 -0.43 -8.66
N VAL A 201 -6.96 0.83 -9.07
CA VAL A 201 -7.98 1.68 -9.70
C VAL A 201 -7.47 2.14 -11.07
N ARG A 202 -8.33 2.06 -12.08
CA ARG A 202 -8.03 2.50 -13.44
C ARG A 202 -7.84 4.02 -13.48
N ASP A 203 -6.73 4.46 -14.05
CA ASP A 203 -6.48 5.86 -14.37
C ASP A 203 -6.99 6.15 -15.79
N ASP A 204 -8.17 6.75 -15.90
CA ASP A 204 -8.80 7.06 -17.19
C ASP A 204 -7.93 7.98 -18.09
N ALA A 205 -6.96 8.69 -17.51
CA ALA A 205 -6.02 9.52 -18.27
C ALA A 205 -4.92 8.69 -18.99
N GLN A 206 -4.57 7.50 -18.50
CA GLN A 206 -3.55 6.63 -19.12
C GLN A 206 -4.08 5.81 -20.30
N ASN A 207 -5.40 5.66 -20.44
CA ASN A 207 -6.03 4.93 -21.56
C ASN A 207 -6.18 5.75 -22.87
N LYS A 208 -5.63 6.97 -22.92
CA LYS A 208 -5.66 7.85 -24.10
C LYS A 208 -4.33 7.95 -24.85
N LEU A 209 -3.36 7.07 -24.55
CA LEU A 209 -2.07 6.97 -25.24
C LEU A 209 -1.97 5.66 -26.03
#